data_AF-A0A8X6Q8J8-F1
#
_entry.id   AF-A0A8X6Q8J8-F1
#
_cell.length_a   1.000
_cell.length_b   1.000
_cell.length_c   1.000
_cell.angle_alpha   90.00
_cell.angle_beta   90.00
_cell.angle_gamma   90.00
#
_symmetry.space_group_name_H-M   'P 1'
#
loop_
_entity.id
_entity.type
_entity.pdbx_description
1 polymer ?
#
loop_
_entity_poly.entity_id
_entity_poly.type
_entity_poly.pdbx_seq_one_letter_code
_entity_poly.pdbx_strand_id
1 'polypeptide(L)'
;MLTYNADLSNKSRENITNDWKEFSHRPCKEAVANFRLRTRHDCLAEHLKRIGVLTNTICPICKADIMNRKHLLVCPGLDSILQLRGDVCQLYWRTRDRIS
;
A
#
# COMPACT_ATOMS: atom_id res chain seq x y z
N MET A 1 22.50 5.52 -20.92
CA MET A 1 21.23 4.89 -21.33
C MET A 1 20.70 4.08 -20.16
N LEU A 2 19.81 4.66 -19.36
CA LEU A 2 19.07 3.92 -18.33
C LEU A 2 17.68 3.67 -18.91
N THR A 3 17.42 2.43 -19.32
CA THR A 3 16.08 1.97 -19.66
C THR A 3 15.26 1.98 -18.37
N TYR A 4 14.61 3.12 -18.10
CA TYR A 4 13.52 3.16 -17.14
C TYR A 4 12.44 2.22 -17.68
N ASN A 5 12.34 1.05 -17.06
CA ASN A 5 11.20 0.17 -17.25
C ASN A 5 9.99 0.93 -16.74
N ALA A 6 9.27 1.56 -17.66
CA ALA A 6 7.93 2.05 -17.46
C ALA A 6 7.07 0.82 -17.16
N ASP A 7 7.02 0.43 -15.88
CA ASP A 7 6.03 -0.53 -15.41
C ASP A 7 4.73 0.26 -15.36
N LEU A 8 4.05 0.25 -16.51
CA LEU A 8 2.84 0.98 -16.81
C LEU A 8 1.81 0.74 -15.70
N SER A 9 1.51 1.78 -14.93
CA SER A 9 0.31 1.84 -14.10
C SER A 9 -0.98 1.94 -14.94
N ASN A 10 -0.95 1.54 -16.21
CA ASN A 10 -2.12 1.44 -17.08
C ASN A 10 -2.72 0.03 -16.94
N LYS A 11 -3.23 -0.29 -15.75
CA LYS A 11 -4.23 -1.36 -15.68
C LYS A 11 -5.39 -0.93 -16.58
N SER A 12 -5.81 -1.79 -17.50
CA SER A 12 -7.00 -1.53 -18.32
C SER A 12 -8.19 -1.19 -17.42
N ARG A 13 -9.15 -0.42 -17.94
CA ARG A 13 -10.38 -0.09 -17.18
C ARG A 13 -11.11 -1.36 -16.72
N GLU A 14 -11.04 -2.43 -17.49
CA GLU A 14 -11.56 -3.74 -17.13
C GLU A 14 -10.84 -4.33 -15.92
N ASN A 15 -9.51 -4.25 -15.85
CA ASN A 15 -8.74 -4.72 -14.71
C ASN A 15 -9.09 -3.96 -13.42
N ILE A 16 -9.30 -2.64 -13.51
CA ILE A 16 -9.72 -1.82 -12.35
C ILE A 16 -11.14 -2.22 -11.89
N THR A 17 -12.05 -2.42 -12.84
CA THR A 17 -13.44 -2.80 -12.55
C THR A 17 -13.51 -4.18 -11.91
N ASN A 18 -12.74 -5.13 -12.41
CA ASN A 18 -12.64 -6.46 -11.84
C ASN A 18 -11.98 -6.43 -10.47
N ASP A 19 -10.94 -5.60 -10.30
CA ASP A 19 -10.28 -5.40 -9.02
C ASP A 19 -11.27 -4.92 -7.94
N TRP A 20 -12.15 -3.97 -8.28
CA TRP A 20 -13.17 -3.44 -7.37
C TRP A 20 -14.27 -4.46 -7.05
N LYS A 21 -14.79 -5.19 -8.05
CA LYS A 21 -15.85 -6.19 -7.86
C LYS A 21 -15.45 -7.23 -6.81
N GLU A 22 -14.20 -7.68 -6.82
CA GLU A 22 -13.69 -8.66 -5.83
C GLU A 22 -13.77 -8.17 -4.39
N PHE A 23 -13.68 -6.87 -4.14
CA PHE A 23 -13.66 -6.32 -2.78
C PHE A 23 -14.96 -5.63 -2.37
N SER A 24 -15.80 -5.26 -3.33
CA SER A 24 -17.00 -4.43 -3.13
C SER A 24 -18.05 -4.99 -2.15
N HIS A 25 -18.02 -6.30 -1.89
CA HIS A 25 -18.92 -6.97 -0.94
C HIS A 25 -18.40 -6.95 0.52
N ARG A 26 -17.15 -6.51 0.74
CA ARG A 26 -16.53 -6.45 2.08
C ARG A 26 -16.84 -5.13 2.77
N PRO A 27 -16.65 -5.01 4.10
CA PRO A 27 -16.75 -3.73 4.80
C PRO A 27 -15.88 -2.66 4.13
N CYS A 28 -16.41 -1.43 4.04
CA CYS A 28 -15.82 -0.35 3.23
C CYS A 28 -14.30 -0.14 3.50
N LYS A 29 -13.88 -0.10 4.76
CA LYS A 29 -12.46 0.06 5.12
C LYS A 29 -11.58 -1.07 4.54
N GLU A 30 -12.05 -2.31 4.64
CA GLU A 30 -11.32 -3.48 4.14
C GLU A 30 -11.30 -3.48 2.60
N ALA A 31 -12.43 -3.18 1.97
CA ALA A 31 -12.54 -3.13 0.53
C ALA A 31 -11.58 -2.10 -0.08
N VAL A 32 -11.57 -0.89 0.48
CA VAL A 32 -10.71 0.22 0.03
C VAL A 32 -9.23 -0.09 0.24
N ALA A 33 -8.85 -0.63 1.39
CA ALA A 33 -7.44 -0.98 1.67
C ALA A 33 -6.94 -2.04 0.68
N ASN A 34 -7.69 -3.13 0.52
CA ASN A 34 -7.33 -4.20 -0.42
C ASN A 34 -7.24 -3.68 -1.86
N PHE A 35 -8.21 -2.89 -2.31
CA PHE A 35 -8.21 -2.30 -3.65
C PHE A 35 -6.96 -1.45 -3.88
N ARG A 36 -6.64 -0.53 -2.96
CA ARG A 36 -5.45 0.35 -3.08
C ARG A 36 -4.14 -0.43 -3.09
N LEU A 37 -4.00 -1.38 -2.17
CA LEU A 37 -2.82 -2.24 -2.07
C LEU A 37 -2.66 -3.17 -3.29
N ARG A 38 -3.75 -3.67 -3.85
CA ARG A 38 -3.70 -4.52 -5.05
C ARG A 38 -3.41 -3.74 -6.32
N THR A 39 -3.90 -2.51 -6.40
CA THR A 39 -3.66 -1.64 -7.55
C THR A 39 -2.33 -0.90 -7.44
N ARG A 40 -1.59 -1.03 -6.33
CA ARG A 40 -0.38 -0.25 -6.02
C ARG A 40 -0.60 1.27 -6.09
N HIS A 41 -1.85 1.69 -5.86
CA HIS A 41 -2.25 3.07 -5.59
C HIS A 41 -2.45 3.27 -4.09
N ASP A 42 -1.66 2.55 -3.31
CA ASP A 42 -1.61 2.66 -1.87
C ASP A 42 -0.92 3.97 -1.48
N CYS A 43 -1.45 4.69 -0.49
CA CYS A 43 -0.85 5.93 0.00
C CYS A 43 0.39 5.67 0.88
N LEU A 44 1.21 4.66 0.54
CA LEU A 44 2.45 4.36 1.25
C LEU A 44 3.63 5.11 0.62
N ALA A 45 4.74 5.21 1.35
CA ALA A 45 5.85 6.07 0.97
C ALA A 45 6.45 5.71 -0.40
N GLU A 46 6.50 4.41 -0.75
CA GLU A 46 6.96 3.96 -2.07
C GLU A 46 6.13 4.58 -3.21
N HIS A 47 4.80 4.51 -3.11
CA HIS A 47 3.90 5.07 -4.13
C HIS A 47 3.89 6.60 -4.09
N LEU A 48 3.83 7.19 -2.89
CA LEU A 48 3.81 8.65 -2.72
C LEU A 48 5.09 9.30 -3.27
N LYS A 49 6.26 8.67 -3.12
CA LYS A 49 7.50 9.13 -3.77
C LYS A 49 7.40 9.04 -5.29
N ARG A 50 6.83 7.96 -5.83
CA ARG A 50 6.67 7.76 -7.27
C ARG A 50 5.83 8.87 -7.92
N ILE A 51 4.79 9.34 -7.24
CA ILE A 51 3.93 10.44 -7.71
C ILE A 51 4.43 11.83 -7.29
N GLY A 52 5.62 11.93 -6.68
CA GLY A 52 6.26 13.20 -6.33
C GLY A 52 5.74 13.88 -5.05
N VAL A 53 4.90 13.21 -4.25
CA VAL A 53 4.36 13.76 -3.00
C VAL A 53 5.39 13.71 -1.86
N LEU A 54 6.16 12.63 -1.75
CA LEU A 54 7.22 12.49 -0.75
C LEU A 54 8.62 12.59 -1.37
N THR A 55 9.60 12.99 -0.55
CA THR A 55 11.01 13.11 -0.97
C THR A 55 11.78 11.80 -0.84
N ASN A 56 11.34 10.87 0.02
CA ASN A 56 11.94 9.55 0.19
C ASN A 56 10.87 8.45 0.34
N THR A 57 11.32 7.19 0.30
CA THR A 57 10.47 5.99 0.43
C THR A 57 10.58 5.33 1.81
N ILE A 58 11.37 5.90 2.72
CA ILE A 58 11.68 5.30 4.01
C ILE A 58 10.43 5.30 4.88
N CYS A 59 10.21 4.21 5.59
CA CYS A 59 9.11 4.07 6.52
C CYS A 59 9.19 5.11 7.62
N PRO A 60 8.23 6.05 7.72
CA PRO A 60 8.26 7.08 8.75
C PRO A 60 8.06 6.49 10.16
N ILE A 61 7.54 5.27 10.28
CA ILE A 61 7.30 4.60 11.55
C ILE A 61 8.58 4.00 12.12
N CYS A 62 9.26 3.11 11.37
CA CYS A 62 10.48 2.44 11.86
C CYS A 62 11.79 3.07 11.38
N LYS A 63 11.74 3.97 10.40
CA LYS A 63 12.88 4.71 9.82
C LYS A 63 14.00 3.84 9.23
N ALA A 64 13.71 2.57 8.91
CA ALA A 64 14.74 1.60 8.53
C ALA A 64 14.63 1.11 7.08
N ASP A 65 13.43 0.98 6.52
CA ASP A 65 13.21 0.28 5.24
C ASP A 65 12.10 0.94 4.42
N ILE A 66 11.96 0.55 3.16
CA ILE A 66 11.00 1.09 2.20
C ILE A 66 9.57 0.74 2.64
N MET A 67 8.72 1.76 2.84
CA MET A 67 7.32 1.52 3.19
C MET A 67 6.49 1.14 1.96
N ASN A 68 6.33 -0.16 1.78
CA ASN A 68 5.43 -0.78 0.82
C ASN A 68 4.57 -1.86 1.50
N ARG A 69 3.67 -2.50 0.75
CA ARG A 69 2.77 -3.56 1.26
C ARG A 69 3.50 -4.66 2.02
N LYS A 70 4.65 -5.13 1.53
CA LYS A 70 5.41 -6.23 2.16
C LYS A 70 5.97 -5.76 3.50
N HIS A 71 6.51 -4.54 3.54
CA HIS A 71 7.05 -3.94 4.75
C HIS A 71 6.01 -3.84 5.87
N LEU A 72 4.73 -3.58 5.57
CA LEU A 72 3.67 -3.54 6.59
C LEU A 72 3.62 -4.80 7.48
N LEU A 73 3.89 -5.97 6.89
CA LEU A 73 3.85 -7.27 7.58
C LEU A 73 5.06 -7.52 8.50
N VAL A 74 6.12 -6.74 8.36
CA VAL A 74 7.39 -6.95 9.10
C VAL A 74 7.91 -5.68 9.78
N CYS A 75 7.19 -4.57 9.65
CA CYS A 75 7.57 -3.29 10.22
C CYS A 75 7.60 -3.40 11.76
N PRO A 76 8.74 -3.17 12.41
CA PRO A 76 8.86 -3.34 13.86
C PRO A 76 8.04 -2.31 14.66
N GLY A 77 7.61 -1.21 14.02
CA GLY A 77 6.78 -0.19 14.65
C GLY A 77 5.27 -0.44 14.55
N LEU A 78 4.84 -1.53 13.90
CA LEU A 78 3.43 -1.89 13.78
C LEU A 78 3.05 -3.04 14.73
N ASP A 79 1.75 -3.31 14.82
CA ASP A 79 1.20 -4.32 15.71
C ASP A 79 1.56 -5.74 15.24
N SER A 80 2.34 -6.44 16.07
CA SER A 80 2.84 -7.78 15.77
C SER A 80 1.73 -8.85 15.69
N ILE A 81 0.61 -8.66 16.38
CA ILE A 81 -0.53 -9.58 16.31
C ILE A 81 -1.23 -9.44 14.96
N LEU A 82 -1.41 -8.21 14.47
CA LEU A 82 -1.95 -7.98 13.13
C LEU A 82 -1.03 -8.50 12.03
N GLN A 83 0.29 -8.38 12.22
CA GLN A 83 1.30 -8.94 11.32
C GLN A 83 1.24 -10.46 11.27
N LEU A 84 1.18 -11.12 12.43
CA LEU A 84 1.05 -12.58 12.53
C LEU A 84 -0.22 -13.10 11.85
N ARG A 85 -1.34 -12.36 11.99
CA ARG A 85 -2.62 -12.69 11.33
C ARG A 85 -2.62 -12.38 9.83
N GLY A 86 -1.61 -11.68 9.32
CA GLY A 86 -1.60 -11.20 7.94
C GLY A 86 -2.69 -10.15 7.64
N ASP A 87 -3.18 -9.44 8.65
CA ASP A 87 -4.23 -8.42 8.50
C ASP A 87 -3.64 -7.12 7.92
N VAL A 88 -3.29 -7.20 6.64
CA VAL A 88 -2.66 -6.09 5.91
C VAL A 88 -3.58 -4.88 5.80
N CYS A 89 -4.90 -5.08 5.89
CA CYS A 89 -5.89 -4.00 5.83
C CYS A 89 -5.84 -3.13 7.09
N GLN A 90 -5.86 -3.75 8.27
CA GLN A 90 -5.70 -3.00 9.51
C GLN A 90 -4.31 -2.38 9.62
N LEU A 91 -3.26 -3.10 9.21
CA LEU A 91 -1.90 -2.54 9.18
C LEU A 91 -1.81 -1.32 8.27
N TYR A 92 -2.45 -1.35 7.09
CA TYR A 92 -2.51 -0.21 6.17
C TYR A 92 -3.19 1.00 6.81
N TRP A 93 -4.38 0.83 7.41
CA TRP A 93 -5.09 1.96 8.02
C TRP A 93 -4.35 2.51 9.23
N ARG A 94 -3.83 1.66 10.13
CA ARG A 94 -3.03 2.11 11.27
C ARG A 94 -1.75 2.84 10.85
N THR A 95 -1.14 2.41 9.75
CA THR A 95 0.01 3.11 9.16
C THR A 95 -0.43 4.47 8.67
N ARG A 96 -1.53 4.54 7.90
CA ARG A 96 -2.06 5.78 7.36
C ARG A 96 -2.39 6.81 8.46
N ASP A 97 -3.04 6.36 9.54
CA ASP A 97 -3.43 7.22 10.66
C ASP A 97 -2.23 7.80 11.43
N ARG A 98 -1.04 7.20 11.30
CA ARG A 98 0.20 7.68 11.93
C ARG A 98 1.03 8.60 11.04
N ILE A 99 0.75 8.64 9.74
CA ILE A 99 1.53 9.41 8.74
C ILE A 99 0.76 10.59 8.16
N SER A 100 -0.56 10.68 8.43
CA SER A 100 -1.41 11.84 8.13
C SER A 100 -1.44 12.81 9.30
#